data_AF-A0A918WTT5-F1
#
_entry.id   AF-A0A918WTT5-F1
#
_cell.length_a   1.000
_cell.length_b   1.000
_cell.length_c   1.000
_cell.angle_alpha   90.00
_cell.angle_beta   90.00
_cell.angle_gamma   90.00
#
_symmetry.space_group_name_H-M   'P 1'
#
loop_
_entity.id
_entity.type
_entity.pdbx_description
1 polymer ?
#
loop_
_entity_poly.entity_id
_entity_poly.type
_entity_poly.pdbx_seq_one_letter_code
_entity_poly.pdbx_strand_id
1 'polypeptide(L)'
;MNTTENRTEAARTATATAQAARPLLTRAATAETTSDPSSVMTLLADCGTDGSPITSYRSTFAAGAVGAPAHFHTRASELFFVISGSLQVLLDDTVETLNAGDFLLVPPHTPHAFAAAPGCEADVLFVFTPGMPRFDYLRLLNRVVRGEASPEEIKNSSELYDNHYVDSPVWRAALEAAK
;
A
#
# COMPACT_ATOMS: atom_id res chain seq x y z
N MET A 1 7.30 -53.09 -16.44
CA MET A 1 6.67 -52.14 -17.38
C MET A 1 5.49 -51.49 -16.66
N ASN A 2 5.22 -50.22 -16.96
CA ASN A 2 4.33 -49.26 -16.27
C ASN A 2 4.92 -48.47 -15.09
N THR A 3 5.98 -47.71 -15.40
CA THR A 3 6.37 -46.49 -14.66
C THR A 3 5.94 -45.21 -15.38
N THR A 4 5.08 -45.31 -16.41
CA THR A 4 4.74 -44.18 -17.29
C THR A 4 3.38 -43.54 -17.01
N GLU A 5 2.47 -44.20 -16.27
CA GLU A 5 1.08 -43.73 -16.14
C GLU A 5 0.87 -42.67 -15.05
N ASN A 6 1.72 -42.61 -14.02
CA ASN A 6 1.56 -41.65 -12.91
C ASN A 6 2.09 -40.23 -13.16
N ARG A 7 2.72 -39.96 -14.31
CA ARG A 7 3.21 -38.61 -14.66
C ARG A 7 2.16 -37.77 -15.39
N THR A 8 1.12 -38.42 -15.89
CA THR A 8 0.06 -37.81 -16.73
C THR A 8 -1.08 -37.21 -15.91
N GLU A 9 -1.25 -37.63 -14.66
CA GLU A 9 -2.33 -37.14 -13.78
C GLU A 9 -1.91 -35.87 -13.02
N ALA A 10 -0.62 -35.73 -12.69
CA ALA A 10 -0.04 -34.51 -12.11
C ALA A 10 -0.03 -33.30 -13.07
N ALA A 11 -0.24 -33.53 -14.37
CA ALA A 11 -0.28 -32.47 -15.38
C ALA A 11 -1.70 -31.91 -15.63
N ARG A 12 -2.74 -32.47 -15.00
CA ARG A 12 -4.15 -32.12 -15.26
C ARG A 12 -4.79 -31.17 -14.24
N THR A 13 -4.03 -30.63 -13.29
CA THR A 13 -4.52 -29.62 -12.33
C THR A 13 -3.80 -28.27 -12.45
N ALA A 14 -3.09 -28.03 -13.55
CA ALA A 14 -2.43 -26.76 -13.84
C ALA A 14 -2.95 -26.20 -15.18
N THR A 15 -4.24 -25.87 -15.22
CA THR A 15 -4.79 -25.09 -16.34
C THR A 15 -5.89 -24.17 -15.83
N ALA A 16 -5.57 -23.35 -14.82
CA ALA A 16 -6.14 -22.02 -14.80
C ALA A 16 -5.51 -21.30 -15.99
N THR A 17 -6.26 -21.22 -17.09
CA THR A 17 -5.88 -20.42 -18.26
C THR A 17 -5.45 -19.04 -17.78
N ALA A 18 -4.15 -18.75 -17.86
CA ALA A 18 -3.64 -17.41 -17.69
C ALA A 18 -4.30 -16.56 -18.79
N GLN A 19 -5.36 -15.84 -18.41
CA GLN A 19 -5.92 -14.78 -19.24
C GLN A 19 -4.72 -13.90 -19.63
N ALA A 20 -4.44 -13.76 -20.93
CA ALA A 20 -3.32 -12.93 -21.38
C ALA A 20 -3.47 -11.55 -20.76
N ALA A 21 -2.56 -11.18 -19.86
CA ALA A 21 -2.60 -9.92 -19.15
C ALA A 21 -2.66 -8.78 -20.17
N ARG A 22 -3.74 -8.01 -20.14
CA ARG A 22 -3.88 -6.85 -21.02
C ARG A 22 -3.09 -5.69 -20.42
N PRO A 23 -2.42 -4.85 -21.23
CA PRO A 23 -1.85 -3.62 -20.73
C PRO A 23 -2.93 -2.75 -20.08
N LEU A 24 -2.66 -2.26 -18.87
CA LEU A 24 -3.49 -1.28 -18.17
C LEU A 24 -2.96 0.12 -18.45
N LEU A 25 -3.84 1.05 -18.80
CA LEU A 25 -3.53 2.47 -18.95
C LEU A 25 -4.46 3.29 -18.08
N THR A 26 -3.93 3.83 -16.99
CA THR A 26 -4.64 4.78 -16.13
C THR A 26 -4.11 6.19 -16.40
N ARG A 27 -4.97 7.05 -16.98
CA ARG A 27 -4.62 8.44 -17.29
C ARG A 27 -4.78 9.27 -16.01
N ALA A 28 -3.73 9.97 -15.60
CA ALA A 28 -3.77 10.83 -14.41
C ALA A 28 -4.94 11.83 -14.42
N ALA A 29 -5.27 12.40 -15.60
CA ALA A 29 -6.36 13.36 -15.75
C ALA A 29 -7.77 12.81 -15.43
N THR A 30 -7.94 11.49 -15.44
CA THR A 30 -9.22 10.82 -15.21
C THR A 30 -9.12 9.71 -14.15
N ALA A 31 -7.97 9.59 -13.48
CA ALA A 31 -7.77 8.62 -12.44
C ALA A 31 -8.67 8.98 -11.26
N GLU A 32 -9.28 7.97 -10.64
CA GLU A 32 -10.04 8.18 -9.42
C GLU A 32 -9.11 8.68 -8.30
N THR A 33 -9.60 9.61 -7.50
CA THR A 33 -8.91 10.10 -6.31
C THR A 33 -9.77 9.92 -5.07
N THR A 34 -9.11 9.56 -3.97
CA THR A 34 -9.64 9.66 -2.62
C THR A 34 -8.78 10.67 -1.87
N SER A 35 -9.40 11.66 -1.22
CA SER A 35 -8.66 12.77 -0.63
C SER A 35 -9.29 13.30 0.64
N ASP A 36 -8.44 13.75 1.55
CA ASP A 36 -8.77 14.61 2.67
C ASP A 36 -7.98 15.94 2.57
N PRO A 37 -8.15 16.91 3.49
CA PRO A 37 -7.42 18.19 3.41
C PRO A 37 -5.89 18.10 3.46
N SER A 38 -5.34 16.99 3.96
CA SER A 38 -3.92 16.75 4.19
C SER A 38 -3.28 15.77 3.19
N SER A 39 -4.08 14.96 2.49
CA SER A 39 -3.57 13.97 1.54
C SER A 39 -4.50 13.72 0.35
N VAL A 40 -3.91 13.41 -0.81
CA VAL A 40 -4.64 12.97 -2.01
C VAL A 40 -4.02 11.68 -2.50
N MET A 41 -4.83 10.63 -2.61
CA MET A 41 -4.43 9.33 -3.15
C MET A 41 -5.07 9.16 -4.53
N THR A 42 -4.24 8.96 -5.55
CA THR A 42 -4.64 8.71 -6.94
C THR A 42 -4.52 7.22 -7.24
N LEU A 43 -5.63 6.60 -7.63
CA LEU A 43 -5.75 5.16 -7.83
C LEU A 43 -5.25 4.77 -9.23
N LEU A 44 -4.24 3.90 -9.32
CA LEU A 44 -3.56 3.59 -10.60
C LEU A 44 -3.82 2.18 -11.13
N ALA A 45 -3.58 1.15 -10.32
CA ALA A 45 -3.78 -0.26 -10.67
C ALA A 45 -4.16 -1.07 -9.43
N ASP A 46 -5.08 -2.02 -9.51
CA ASP A 46 -5.55 -2.77 -8.35
C ASP A 46 -5.94 -4.20 -8.68
N CYS A 47 -5.37 -5.16 -7.95
CA CYS A 47 -5.61 -6.57 -8.27
C CYS A 47 -7.07 -6.99 -8.04
N GLY A 48 -7.78 -6.34 -7.12
CA GLY A 48 -9.18 -6.63 -6.82
C GLY A 48 -10.16 -6.05 -7.83
N THR A 49 -9.79 -4.93 -8.46
CA THR A 49 -10.65 -4.18 -9.39
C THR A 49 -10.42 -4.57 -10.84
N ASP A 50 -9.16 -4.67 -11.27
CA ASP A 50 -8.78 -4.85 -12.68
C ASP A 50 -7.97 -6.13 -12.94
N GLY A 51 -7.65 -6.90 -11.90
CA GLY A 51 -6.89 -8.14 -11.99
C GLY A 51 -5.38 -7.91 -12.21
N SER A 52 -4.87 -6.70 -11.97
CA SER A 52 -3.44 -6.39 -12.09
C SER A 52 -2.57 -7.29 -11.18
N PRO A 53 -1.38 -7.68 -11.64
CA PRO A 53 -0.45 -8.50 -10.84
C PRO A 53 0.18 -7.71 -9.68
N ILE A 54 0.08 -6.38 -9.72
CA ILE A 54 0.50 -5.46 -8.68
C ILE A 54 -0.70 -4.61 -8.24
N THR A 55 -0.54 -3.89 -7.15
CA THR A 55 -1.43 -2.79 -6.81
C THR A 55 -0.62 -1.53 -6.63
N SER A 56 -1.06 -0.42 -7.22
CA SER A 56 -0.33 0.84 -7.18
C SER A 56 -1.26 2.02 -7.07
N TYR A 57 -0.84 2.98 -6.25
CA TYR A 57 -1.44 4.29 -6.12
C TYR A 57 -0.34 5.31 -5.86
N ARG A 58 -0.61 6.57 -6.18
CA ARG A 58 0.28 7.69 -5.87
C ARG A 58 -0.37 8.53 -4.79
N SER A 59 0.37 8.95 -3.78
CA SER A 59 -0.13 9.89 -2.77
C SER A 59 0.69 11.16 -2.71
N THR A 60 0.01 12.29 -2.67
CA THR A 60 0.60 13.58 -2.30
C THR A 60 0.17 13.96 -0.89
N PHE A 61 1.10 14.46 -0.09
CA PHE A 61 0.92 14.83 1.30
C PHE A 61 1.27 16.32 1.48
N ALA A 62 0.39 17.04 2.17
CA ALA A 62 0.67 18.41 2.60
C ALA A 62 1.81 18.45 3.63
N ALA A 63 2.32 19.65 3.89
CA ALA A 63 3.45 19.83 4.81
C ALA A 63 3.17 19.23 6.20
N GLY A 64 3.97 18.24 6.62
CA GLY A 64 3.81 17.54 7.90
C GLY A 64 2.53 16.70 8.03
N ALA A 65 1.85 16.41 6.92
CA ALA A 65 0.66 15.55 6.96
C ALA A 65 1.00 14.13 7.42
N VAL A 66 0.13 13.59 8.27
CA VAL A 66 0.23 12.20 8.70
C VAL A 66 -0.19 11.28 7.56
N GLY A 67 0.64 10.29 7.24
CA GLY A 67 0.32 9.24 6.28
C GLY A 67 -0.34 8.05 6.98
N ALA A 68 0.32 6.90 6.98
CA ALA A 68 -0.17 5.70 7.66
C ALA A 68 0.46 5.53 9.05
N PRO A 69 -0.32 5.17 10.09
CA PRO A 69 0.23 4.76 11.37
C PRO A 69 0.93 3.40 11.23
N ALA A 70 1.64 2.97 12.28
CA ALA A 70 2.40 1.73 12.26
C ALA A 70 1.53 0.50 11.93
N HIS A 71 1.95 -0.26 10.93
CA HIS A 71 1.27 -1.45 10.44
C HIS A 71 2.24 -2.41 9.74
N PHE A 72 1.76 -3.58 9.37
CA PHE A 72 2.47 -4.51 8.49
C PHE A 72 1.50 -5.22 7.54
N HIS A 73 2.07 -5.82 6.50
CA HIS A 73 1.39 -6.70 5.54
C HIS A 73 1.92 -8.13 5.72
N THR A 74 1.09 -9.14 5.58
CA THR A 74 1.48 -10.56 5.72
C THR A 74 1.81 -11.21 4.38
N ARG A 75 1.33 -10.65 3.26
CA ARG A 75 1.43 -11.27 1.94
C ARG A 75 2.28 -10.47 0.96
N ALA A 76 2.11 -9.15 0.92
CA ALA A 76 2.78 -8.30 -0.07
C ALA A 76 4.00 -7.59 0.52
N SER A 77 5.02 -7.41 -0.32
CA SER A 77 5.97 -6.32 -0.12
C SER A 77 5.32 -5.00 -0.53
N GLU A 78 5.57 -3.94 0.24
CA GLU A 78 5.22 -2.56 -0.14
C GLU A 78 6.48 -1.81 -0.58
N LEU A 79 6.39 -1.14 -1.73
CA LEU A 79 7.44 -0.35 -2.33
C LEU A 79 7.03 1.11 -2.29
N PHE A 80 8.00 1.95 -1.93
CA PHE A 80 7.90 3.40 -1.89
C PHE A 80 8.93 3.97 -2.86
N PHE A 81 8.49 4.90 -3.71
CA PHE A 81 9.40 5.72 -4.50
C PHE A 81 9.01 7.19 -4.33
N VAL A 82 9.91 7.99 -3.76
CA VAL A 82 9.63 9.41 -3.52
C VAL A 82 9.85 10.17 -4.82
N ILE A 83 8.78 10.69 -5.39
CA ILE A 83 8.79 11.48 -6.63
C ILE A 83 9.29 12.90 -6.33
N SER A 84 8.78 13.52 -5.26
CA SER A 84 9.22 14.84 -4.81
C SER A 84 8.96 15.03 -3.31
N GLY A 85 9.62 16.03 -2.71
CA GLY A 85 9.54 16.29 -1.27
C GLY A 85 10.32 15.28 -0.44
N SER A 86 9.91 15.11 0.82
CA SER A 86 10.57 14.21 1.79
C SER A 86 9.55 13.47 2.63
N LEU A 87 9.72 12.15 2.76
CA LEU A 87 8.87 11.26 3.53
C LEU A 87 9.64 10.73 4.74
N GLN A 88 9.09 10.87 5.94
CA GLN A 88 9.61 10.21 7.13
C GLN A 88 8.95 8.83 7.24
N VAL A 89 9.75 7.79 7.45
CA VAL A 89 9.29 6.39 7.50
C VAL A 89 9.78 5.70 8.77
N LEU A 90 8.93 4.90 9.39
CA LEU A 90 9.34 3.89 10.37
C LEU A 90 9.69 2.61 9.61
N LEU A 91 10.80 1.98 9.98
CA LEU A 91 11.22 0.65 9.53
C LEU A 91 11.63 -0.17 10.77
N ASP A 92 10.79 -1.13 11.15
CA ASP A 92 10.91 -1.84 12.43
C ASP A 92 10.97 -0.86 13.63
N ASP A 93 12.17 -0.62 14.17
CA ASP A 93 12.45 0.23 15.31
C ASP A 93 13.27 1.48 14.97
N THR A 94 13.52 1.74 13.69
CA THR A 94 14.23 2.94 13.22
C THR A 94 13.32 3.89 12.46
N VAL A 95 13.66 5.19 12.48
CA VAL A 95 12.97 6.22 11.72
C VAL A 95 13.97 6.85 10.76
N GLU A 96 13.63 6.80 9.48
CA GLU A 96 14.46 7.30 8.37
C GLU A 96 13.72 8.39 7.62
N THR A 97 14.46 9.27 6.95
CA THR A 97 13.90 10.25 6.01
C THR A 97 14.30 9.88 4.59
N LEU A 98 13.31 9.59 3.77
CA LEU A 98 13.45 9.39 2.33
C LEU A 98 13.25 10.73 1.60
N ASN A 99 14.09 11.01 0.61
CA ASN A 99 14.03 12.21 -0.21
C ASN A 99 13.69 11.85 -1.66
N ALA A 100 13.37 12.86 -2.47
CA ALA A 100 13.11 12.68 -3.90
C ALA A 100 14.18 11.82 -4.60
N GLY A 101 13.75 10.75 -5.25
CA GLY A 101 14.59 9.75 -5.92
C GLY A 101 14.92 8.52 -5.07
N ASP A 102 14.68 8.57 -3.75
CA ASP A 102 14.91 7.43 -2.87
C ASP A 102 13.85 6.34 -3.08
N PHE A 103 14.32 5.10 -2.97
CA PHE A 103 13.56 3.88 -3.10
C PHE A 103 13.60 3.11 -1.79
N LEU A 104 12.46 2.59 -1.36
CA LEU A 104 12.34 1.68 -0.22
C LEU A 104 11.45 0.50 -0.62
N LEU A 105 11.87 -0.71 -0.25
CA LEU A 105 11.07 -1.92 -0.34
C LEU A 105 10.93 -2.52 1.05
N VAL A 106 9.69 -2.65 1.51
CA VAL A 106 9.32 -3.21 2.81
C VAL A 106 8.82 -4.64 2.61
N PRO A 107 9.52 -5.67 3.13
CA PRO A 107 9.06 -7.05 3.06
C PRO A 107 7.78 -7.30 3.89
N PRO A 108 7.07 -8.42 3.63
CA PRO A 108 6.01 -8.87 4.52
C PRO A 108 6.51 -9.05 5.96
N HIS A 109 5.63 -8.79 6.92
CA HIS A 109 5.83 -8.88 8.37
C HIS A 109 6.81 -7.87 8.96
N THR A 110 7.25 -6.86 8.21
CA THR A 110 8.03 -5.73 8.72
C THR A 110 7.09 -4.60 9.14
N PRO A 111 7.00 -4.24 10.44
CA PRO A 111 6.32 -3.03 10.88
C PRO A 111 6.90 -1.79 10.21
N HIS A 112 6.02 -0.96 9.66
CA HIS A 112 6.38 0.30 9.04
C HIS A 112 5.24 1.31 9.16
N ALA A 113 5.58 2.58 9.01
CA ALA A 113 4.68 3.72 9.09
C ALA A 113 5.27 4.84 8.24
N PHE A 114 4.47 5.86 7.91
CA PHE A 114 4.99 7.00 7.18
C PHE A 114 4.17 8.27 7.39
N ALA A 115 4.85 9.40 7.24
CA ALA A 115 4.27 10.74 7.20
C ALA A 115 5.12 11.63 6.30
N ALA A 116 4.58 12.75 5.83
CA ALA A 116 5.43 13.77 5.25
C ALA A 116 6.46 14.22 6.31
N ALA A 117 7.73 14.38 5.91
CA ALA A 117 8.77 14.78 6.84
C ALA A 117 8.43 16.14 7.47
N PRO A 118 8.91 16.45 8.70
CA PRO A 118 8.53 17.67 9.40
C PRO A 118 8.76 18.93 8.54
N GLY A 119 7.69 19.71 8.35
CA GLY A 119 7.73 20.94 7.54
C GLY A 119 7.85 20.75 6.02
N CYS A 120 7.80 19.51 5.52
CA CYS A 120 7.95 19.16 4.11
C CYS A 120 6.65 18.57 3.55
N GLU A 121 6.34 18.88 2.31
CA GLU A 121 5.40 18.10 1.49
C GLU A 121 6.07 16.80 1.02
N ALA A 122 5.27 15.84 0.56
CA ALA A 122 5.78 14.60 -0.04
C ALA A 122 4.88 14.14 -1.18
N ASP A 123 5.48 13.52 -2.19
CA ASP A 123 4.79 12.90 -3.32
C ASP A 123 5.42 11.54 -3.59
N VAL A 124 4.64 10.47 -3.43
CA VAL A 124 5.17 9.11 -3.31
C VAL A 124 4.34 8.16 -4.16
N LEU A 125 5.04 7.31 -4.92
CA LEU A 125 4.43 6.16 -5.58
C LEU A 125 4.51 4.94 -4.64
N PHE A 126 3.36 4.34 -4.37
CA PHE A 126 3.24 3.09 -3.63
C PHE A 126 2.97 1.94 -4.60
N VAL A 127 3.64 0.81 -4.38
CA VAL A 127 3.41 -0.43 -5.15
C VAL A 127 3.41 -1.63 -4.21
N PHE A 128 2.45 -2.53 -4.39
CA PHE A 128 2.33 -3.78 -3.66
C PHE A 128 2.55 -4.94 -4.61
N THR A 129 3.39 -5.89 -4.20
CA THR A 129 3.62 -7.12 -4.93
C THR A 129 3.79 -8.33 -3.98
N PRO A 130 3.06 -9.44 -4.21
CA PRO A 130 1.93 -9.58 -5.13
C PRO A 130 0.83 -8.54 -4.87
N GLY A 131 0.04 -8.20 -5.89
CA GLY A 131 -1.05 -7.24 -5.75
C GLY A 131 -2.06 -7.63 -4.66
N MET A 132 -2.66 -6.62 -4.02
CA MET A 132 -3.68 -6.80 -2.98
C MET A 132 -4.84 -5.83 -3.24
N PRO A 133 -6.09 -6.18 -2.88
CA PRO A 133 -7.20 -5.24 -3.05
C PRO A 133 -6.96 -4.04 -2.13
N ARG A 134 -6.68 -2.87 -2.68
CA ARG A 134 -6.42 -1.63 -1.93
C ARG A 134 -7.45 -0.56 -2.21
N PHE A 135 -8.00 -0.48 -3.41
CA PHE A 135 -8.88 0.64 -3.77
C PHE A 135 -10.07 0.81 -2.80
N ASP A 136 -10.76 -0.28 -2.45
CA ASP A 136 -11.85 -0.22 -1.48
C ASP A 136 -11.39 0.13 -0.06
N TYR A 137 -10.19 -0.29 0.33
CA TYR A 137 -9.61 0.14 1.60
C TYR A 137 -9.30 1.63 1.61
N LEU A 138 -8.69 2.17 0.55
CA LEU A 138 -8.38 3.60 0.46
C LEU A 138 -9.66 4.45 0.47
N ARG A 139 -10.72 3.97 -0.19
CA ARG A 139 -12.07 4.56 -0.09
C ARG A 139 -12.63 4.47 1.32
N LEU A 140 -12.45 3.34 2.02
CA LEU A 140 -12.88 3.16 3.41
C LEU A 140 -12.18 4.14 4.35
N LEU A 141 -10.86 4.34 4.20
CA LEU A 141 -10.12 5.35 4.97
C LEU A 141 -10.75 6.74 4.82
N ASN A 142 -11.03 7.15 3.58
CA ASN A 142 -11.66 8.44 3.30
C ASN A 142 -13.08 8.55 3.88
N ARG A 143 -13.88 7.47 3.81
CA ARG A 143 -15.21 7.43 4.45
C ARG A 143 -15.12 7.60 5.96
N VAL A 144 -14.12 7.00 6.62
CA VAL A 144 -13.90 7.17 8.07
C VAL A 144 -13.52 8.61 8.40
N VAL A 145 -12.63 9.23 7.63
CA VAL A 145 -12.26 10.65 7.79
C VAL A 145 -13.49 11.57 7.66
N ARG A 146 -14.41 11.24 6.76
CA ARG A 146 -15.66 11.98 6.52
C ARG A 146 -16.77 11.68 7.55
N GLY A 147 -16.55 10.74 8.47
CA GLY A 147 -17.57 10.29 9.42
C GLY A 147 -18.69 9.43 8.81
N GLU A 148 -18.47 8.87 7.62
CA GLU A 148 -19.41 8.03 6.86
C GLU A 148 -19.19 6.52 7.12
N ALA A 149 -18.13 6.17 7.85
CA ALA A 149 -17.77 4.84 8.29
C ALA A 149 -17.13 4.90 9.68
N SER A 150 -17.15 3.77 10.39
CA SER A 150 -16.52 3.66 11.71
C SER A 150 -15.04 3.24 11.61
N PRO A 151 -14.16 3.67 12.53
CA PRO A 151 -12.82 3.12 12.64
C PRO A 151 -12.80 1.60 12.90
N GLU A 152 -13.89 1.04 13.42
CA GLU A 152 -14.04 -0.40 13.62
C GLU A 152 -14.14 -1.16 12.29
N GLU A 153 -14.75 -0.58 11.25
CA GLU A 153 -14.77 -1.18 9.90
C GLU A 153 -13.35 -1.36 9.34
N ILE A 154 -12.46 -0.39 9.56
CA ILE A 154 -11.05 -0.51 9.18
C ILE A 154 -10.41 -1.70 9.88
N LYS A 155 -10.57 -1.80 11.21
CA LYS A 155 -10.00 -2.90 12.00
C LYS A 155 -10.54 -4.27 11.56
N ASN A 156 -11.84 -4.35 11.31
CA ASN A 156 -12.49 -5.60 10.87
C ASN A 156 -12.09 -6.02 9.45
N SER A 157 -11.53 -5.09 8.67
CA SER A 157 -11.07 -5.33 7.30
C SER A 157 -9.61 -5.76 7.17
N SER A 158 -8.87 -5.86 8.28
CA SER A 158 -7.42 -6.15 8.28
C SER A 158 -7.03 -7.39 7.47
N GLU A 159 -7.72 -8.52 7.64
CA GLU A 159 -7.42 -9.75 6.90
C GLU A 159 -7.73 -9.63 5.39
N LEU A 160 -8.79 -8.89 5.04
CA LEU A 160 -9.20 -8.74 3.64
C LEU A 160 -8.19 -7.91 2.86
N TYR A 161 -7.78 -6.78 3.43
CA TYR A 161 -6.88 -5.81 2.80
C TYR A 161 -5.42 -5.98 3.22
N ASP A 162 -5.12 -7.02 4.00
CA ASP A 162 -3.80 -7.36 4.53
C ASP A 162 -3.11 -6.17 5.20
N ASN A 163 -3.83 -5.44 6.04
CA ASN A 163 -3.30 -4.25 6.72
C ASN A 163 -3.49 -4.41 8.24
N HIS A 164 -2.42 -4.74 8.94
CA HIS A 164 -2.45 -5.08 10.36
C HIS A 164 -1.77 -3.98 11.18
N TYR A 165 -2.56 -3.18 11.89
CA TYR A 165 -2.03 -2.11 12.73
C TYR A 165 -1.34 -2.65 13.98
N VAL A 166 -0.25 -1.98 14.37
CA VAL A 166 0.56 -2.29 15.55
C VAL A 166 0.90 -1.01 16.31
N ASP A 167 1.18 -1.10 17.61
CA ASP A 167 1.76 0.03 18.33
C ASP A 167 3.25 0.15 18.00
N SER A 168 3.72 1.38 17.82
CA SER A 168 5.15 1.70 17.77
C SER A 168 5.40 2.92 18.65
N PRO A 169 5.96 2.73 19.86
CA PRO A 169 6.37 3.84 20.72
C PRO A 169 7.40 4.75 20.05
N VAL A 170 8.28 4.17 19.22
CA VAL A 170 9.29 4.91 18.45
C VAL A 170 8.61 5.86 17.47
N TRP A 171 7.62 5.38 16.70
CA TRP A 171 6.90 6.21 15.76
C TRP A 171 6.07 7.30 16.44
N ARG A 172 5.39 6.95 17.55
CA ARG A 172 4.66 7.95 18.35
C ARG A 172 5.59 9.05 18.85
N ALA A 173 6.77 8.69 19.36
CA ALA A 173 7.76 9.67 19.81
C ALA A 173 8.26 10.56 18.68
N ALA A 174 8.49 10.00 17.48
CA ALA A 174 8.90 10.76 16.31
C ALA A 174 7.83 11.79 15.87
N LEU A 175 6.56 11.38 15.83
CA LEU A 175 5.46 12.28 15.49
C LEU A 175 5.25 13.39 16.52
N GLU A 176 5.42 13.11 17.82
CA GLU A 176 5.35 14.15 18.86
C GLU A 176 6.51 15.15 18.78
N ALA A 177 7.72 14.69 18.41
CA ALA A 177 8.88 15.56 18.24
C ALA A 177 8.79 16.47 16.99
N ALA A 178 7.88 16.17 16.06
CA ALA A 178 7.65 16.91 14.83
C ALA A 178 6.59 18.03 14.93
N LYS A 179 5.87 18.11 16.07
CA LYS A 179 4.87 19.16 16.35
C LYS A 179 5.54 20.42 16.90
#